data_AF-A0A917D6I8-F1
#
_entry.id   AF-A0A917D6I8-F1
#
_cell.length_a   1.000
_cell.length_b   1.000
_cell.length_c   1.000
_cell.angle_alpha   90.00
_cell.angle_beta   90.00
_cell.angle_gamma   90.00
#
_symmetry.space_group_name_H-M   'P 1'
#
loop_
_entity.id
_entity.type
_entity.pdbx_description
1 polymer ?
#
loop_
_entity_poly.entity_id
_entity_poly.type
_entity_poly.pdbx_seq_one_letter_code
_entity_poly.pdbx_strand_id
1 'polypeptide(L)'
;MEITLEQALTRFTQLHWQYGQPGEFKPLSADFEWNDPVHLSKELLYFYGQAAPVQGTGFDLAGRPLDLLAPEQLFVQSFGYRWPAPAPDFDPYDTPLVEQPDYWKEGWQLIALHNGEPVIASTHEAGTPVYAGYESGLPLPVADSFAGFLTALGAALQVEYGEWSGKEAYDEETFEWSAVFLQEVADAVTPYAGEQNLASFMKFFYG
;
A
#
# COMPACT_ATOMS: atom_id res chain seq x y z
N MET A 1 -21.82 -2.93 -3.83
CA MET A 1 -21.98 -3.42 -2.44
C MET A 1 -20.93 -2.68 -1.64
N GLU A 2 -21.32 -1.95 -0.59
CA GLU A 2 -20.35 -1.22 0.24
C GLU A 2 -19.66 -2.22 1.18
N ILE A 3 -18.34 -2.36 1.05
CA ILE A 3 -17.54 -3.27 1.88
C ILE A 3 -17.06 -2.50 3.10
N THR A 4 -17.22 -3.09 4.28
CA THR A 4 -16.72 -2.45 5.50
C THR A 4 -15.21 -2.64 5.62
N LEU A 5 -14.55 -1.73 6.34
CA LEU A 5 -13.12 -1.85 6.62
C LEU A 5 -12.78 -3.17 7.35
N GLU A 6 -13.64 -3.61 8.28
CA GLU A 6 -13.48 -4.89 8.97
C GLU A 6 -13.49 -6.08 8.01
N GLN A 7 -14.42 -6.10 7.05
CA GLN A 7 -14.50 -7.15 6.03
C GLN A 7 -13.29 -7.14 5.12
N ALA A 8 -12.90 -5.95 4.63
CA ALA A 8 -11.72 -5.77 3.78
C ALA A 8 -10.45 -6.26 4.50
N LEU A 9 -10.25 -5.82 5.74
CA LEU A 9 -9.09 -6.19 6.54
C LEU A 9 -9.04 -7.69 6.84
N THR A 10 -10.16 -8.26 7.27
CA THR A 10 -10.25 -9.70 7.55
C THR A 10 -9.91 -10.53 6.33
N ARG A 11 -10.44 -10.17 5.16
CA ARG A 11 -10.15 -10.89 3.92
C ARG A 11 -8.69 -10.71 3.49
N PHE A 12 -8.16 -9.50 3.60
CA PHE A 12 -6.79 -9.17 3.22
C PHE A 12 -5.75 -9.95 4.04
N THR A 13 -5.90 -10.00 5.36
CA THR A 13 -4.99 -10.78 6.24
C THR A 13 -5.17 -12.28 6.06
N GLN A 14 -6.37 -12.76 5.77
CA GLN A 14 -6.60 -14.16 5.40
C GLN A 14 -5.87 -14.55 4.12
N LEU A 15 -5.90 -13.68 3.10
CA LEU A 15 -5.20 -13.92 1.83
C LEU A 15 -3.69 -13.94 2.00
N HIS A 16 -3.16 -13.04 2.82
CA HIS A 16 -1.74 -13.04 3.21
C HIS A 16 -1.31 -14.42 3.75
N TRP A 17 -2.05 -14.94 4.73
CA TRP A 17 -1.78 -16.26 5.30
C TRP A 17 -2.01 -17.41 4.30
N GLN A 18 -3.12 -17.36 3.55
CA GLN A 18 -3.51 -18.37 2.58
C GLN A 18 -2.44 -18.57 1.50
N TYR A 19 -1.81 -17.49 1.05
CA TYR A 19 -0.79 -17.51 0.00
C TYR A 19 0.65 -17.55 0.52
N GLY A 20 0.84 -17.71 1.84
CA GLY A 20 2.18 -17.87 2.44
C GLY A 20 3.08 -16.66 2.25
N GLN A 21 2.49 -15.46 2.26
CA GLN A 21 3.20 -14.19 2.06
C GLN A 21 4.10 -13.86 3.26
N PRO A 22 5.19 -13.08 3.06
CA PRO A 22 6.18 -12.84 4.11
C PRO A 22 5.64 -12.00 5.27
N GLY A 23 6.18 -12.26 6.46
CA GLY A 23 5.83 -11.55 7.70
C GLY A 23 4.53 -12.01 8.34
N GLU A 24 3.92 -11.14 9.14
CA GLU A 24 2.70 -11.45 9.90
C GLU A 24 1.99 -10.18 10.37
N PHE A 25 0.69 -10.29 10.62
CA PHE A 25 -0.09 -9.20 11.22
C PHE A 25 -0.36 -9.48 12.69
N LYS A 26 -0.22 -8.44 13.53
CA LYS A 26 -0.53 -8.49 14.96
C LYS A 26 -1.31 -7.24 15.37
N PRO A 27 -2.28 -7.35 16.30
CA PRO A 27 -2.87 -6.17 16.92
C PRO A 27 -1.78 -5.33 17.59
N LEU A 28 -1.85 -4.01 17.41
CA LEU A 28 -0.93 -3.09 18.07
C LEU A 28 -1.17 -3.11 19.58
N SER A 29 -0.07 -3.00 20.35
CA SER A 29 -0.18 -2.95 21.79
C SER A 29 -0.87 -1.66 22.26
N ALA A 30 -1.61 -1.75 23.35
CA ALA A 30 -2.33 -0.61 23.91
C ALA A 30 -1.40 0.49 24.47
N ASP A 31 -0.14 0.16 24.72
CA ASP A 31 0.92 1.07 25.16
C ASP A 31 1.82 1.57 24.01
N PHE A 32 1.46 1.28 22.75
CA PHE A 32 2.21 1.80 21.61
C PHE A 32 2.12 3.32 21.53
N GLU A 33 3.28 3.97 21.48
CA GLU A 33 3.39 5.42 21.32
C GLU A 33 3.69 5.75 19.85
N TRP A 34 2.80 6.54 19.25
CA TRP A 34 3.03 7.06 17.91
C TRP A 34 4.07 8.17 17.95
N ASN A 35 5.06 8.07 17.07
CA ASN A 35 6.04 9.14 16.88
C ASN A 35 5.40 10.29 16.08
N ASP A 36 5.50 11.52 16.60
CA ASP A 36 5.31 12.72 15.78
C ASP A 36 6.39 12.71 14.68
N PRO A 37 6.07 12.95 13.39
CA PRO A 37 4.82 13.49 12.83
C PRO A 37 4.02 12.51 11.97
N VAL A 38 3.81 11.28 12.44
CA VAL A 38 2.95 10.32 11.75
C VAL A 38 1.49 10.81 11.73
N HIS A 39 0.88 10.86 10.54
CA HIS A 39 -0.53 11.22 10.38
C HIS A 39 -1.39 9.97 10.28
N LEU A 40 -2.46 9.89 11.07
CA LEU A 40 -3.35 8.72 11.07
C LEU A 40 -4.81 9.13 11.03
N SER A 41 -5.54 8.56 10.06
CA SER A 41 -6.99 8.59 10.05
C SER A 41 -7.58 7.54 10.99
N LYS A 42 -8.90 7.58 11.21
CA LYS A 42 -9.62 6.55 11.97
C LYS A 42 -9.49 5.15 11.32
N GLU A 43 -9.40 5.08 9.99
CA GLU A 43 -9.23 3.83 9.25
C GLU A 43 -7.83 3.25 9.45
N LEU A 44 -6.78 4.06 9.41
CA LEU A 44 -5.41 3.61 9.70
C LEU A 44 -5.25 3.22 11.18
N LEU A 45 -5.83 3.99 12.11
CA LEU A 45 -5.84 3.62 13.53
C LEU A 45 -6.52 2.27 13.75
N TYR A 46 -7.64 2.01 13.07
CA TYR A 46 -8.29 0.71 13.12
C TYR A 46 -7.41 -0.40 12.53
N PHE A 47 -6.81 -0.17 11.36
CA PHE A 47 -5.91 -1.12 10.70
C PHE A 47 -4.76 -1.54 11.60
N TYR A 48 -3.96 -0.58 12.07
CA TYR A 48 -2.84 -0.87 12.96
C TYR A 48 -3.31 -1.45 14.29
N GLY A 49 -4.40 -0.94 14.85
CA GLY A 49 -4.95 -1.45 16.11
C GLY A 49 -5.39 -2.91 16.05
N GLN A 50 -5.94 -3.38 14.92
CA GLN A 50 -6.45 -4.75 14.78
C GLN A 50 -5.44 -5.70 14.13
N ALA A 51 -4.62 -5.21 13.21
CA ALA A 51 -3.74 -6.00 12.37
C ALA A 51 -2.58 -5.13 11.85
N ALA A 52 -1.76 -4.59 12.75
CA ALA A 52 -0.51 -3.95 12.36
C ALA A 52 0.42 -4.96 11.68
N PRO A 53 0.99 -4.62 10.52
CA PRO A 53 2.07 -5.41 9.93
C PRO A 53 3.29 -5.38 10.86
N VAL A 54 3.89 -6.55 11.11
CA VAL A 54 5.22 -6.63 11.71
C VAL A 54 6.26 -6.30 10.64
N GLN A 55 7.41 -5.75 11.02
CA GLN A 55 8.50 -5.47 10.07
C GLN A 55 8.80 -6.70 9.19
N GLY A 56 8.82 -6.50 7.87
CA GLY A 56 8.98 -7.56 6.87
C GLY A 56 7.66 -8.19 6.40
N THR A 57 6.51 -7.65 6.82
CA THR A 57 5.21 -8.03 6.29
C THR A 57 4.96 -7.39 4.95
N GLY A 58 4.56 -8.18 3.98
CA GLY A 58 4.29 -7.68 2.64
C GLY A 58 3.63 -8.72 1.76
N PHE A 59 3.55 -8.39 0.47
CA PHE A 59 3.10 -9.29 -0.58
C PHE A 59 4.11 -9.26 -1.71
N ASP A 60 4.34 -10.40 -2.35
CA ASP A 60 4.80 -10.36 -3.74
C ASP A 60 3.55 -10.08 -4.61
N LEU A 61 3.68 -9.09 -5.50
CA LEU A 61 2.62 -8.66 -6.40
C LEU A 61 3.27 -8.34 -7.74
N ALA A 62 2.86 -9.04 -8.79
CA ALA A 62 3.46 -8.92 -10.11
C ALA A 62 4.98 -9.19 -10.11
N GLY A 63 5.45 -10.13 -9.29
CA GLY A 63 6.88 -10.44 -9.14
C GLY A 63 7.70 -9.34 -8.45
N ARG A 64 7.05 -8.39 -7.77
CA ARG A 64 7.66 -7.25 -7.10
C ARG A 64 7.18 -7.16 -5.65
N PRO A 65 8.06 -6.82 -4.69
CA PRO A 65 7.68 -6.73 -3.29
C PRO A 65 6.80 -5.50 -3.02
N LEU A 66 5.67 -5.70 -2.36
CA LEU A 66 4.86 -4.70 -1.69
C LEU A 66 5.09 -4.82 -0.17
N ASP A 67 5.99 -3.99 0.36
CA ASP A 67 6.32 -3.94 1.77
C ASP A 67 5.31 -3.07 2.54
N LEU A 68 4.56 -3.68 3.46
CA LEU A 68 3.66 -2.94 4.34
C LEU A 68 4.44 -2.39 5.53
N LEU A 69 4.33 -1.09 5.77
CA LEU A 69 5.11 -0.44 6.82
C LEU A 69 4.52 -0.75 8.19
N ALA A 70 5.34 -1.34 9.05
CA ALA A 70 5.05 -1.47 10.47
C ALA A 70 4.92 -0.07 11.12
N PRO A 71 4.14 0.07 12.22
CA PRO A 71 3.97 1.33 12.93
C PRO A 71 5.29 2.07 13.23
N GLU A 72 6.32 1.34 13.65
CA GLU A 72 7.64 1.88 13.99
C GLU A 72 8.41 2.40 12.77
N GLN A 73 8.03 1.96 11.56
CA GLN A 73 8.67 2.31 10.31
C GLN A 73 8.06 3.55 9.65
N LEU A 74 6.82 3.92 9.98
CA LEU A 74 6.08 4.99 9.28
C LEU A 74 6.82 6.31 9.25
N PHE A 75 7.49 6.66 10.34
CA PHE A 75 8.28 7.89 10.41
C PHE A 75 9.58 7.77 9.60
N VAL A 76 10.41 6.80 9.93
CA VAL A 76 11.76 6.67 9.34
C VAL A 76 11.75 6.35 7.84
N GLN A 77 10.73 5.63 7.36
CA GLN A 77 10.60 5.31 5.92
C GLN A 77 10.00 6.45 5.10
N SER A 78 9.43 7.47 5.75
CA SER A 78 8.90 8.65 5.04
C SER A 78 10.01 9.59 4.54
N PHE A 79 11.25 9.41 4.98
CA PHE A 79 12.40 10.15 4.46
C PHE A 79 12.75 9.73 3.03
N GLY A 80 13.09 10.69 2.18
CA GLY A 80 13.23 10.51 0.74
C GLY A 80 11.96 10.83 -0.04
N TYR A 81 10.79 10.71 0.60
CA TYR A 81 9.49 11.05 0.00
C TYR A 81 8.90 12.32 0.62
N ARG A 82 8.42 12.22 1.87
CA ARG A 82 7.79 13.34 2.58
C ARG A 82 8.80 14.42 2.95
N TRP A 83 9.95 13.99 3.46
CA TRP A 83 11.07 14.86 3.78
C TRP A 83 12.28 14.51 2.90
N PRO A 84 13.23 15.44 2.73
CA PRO A 84 14.47 15.15 2.04
C PRO A 84 15.18 13.92 2.61
N ALA A 85 15.90 13.19 1.75
CA ALA A 85 16.72 12.08 2.21
C ALA A 85 17.72 12.54 3.28
N PRO A 86 17.95 11.72 4.32
CA PRO A 86 18.78 12.12 5.45
C PRO A 86 20.24 12.24 5.02
N ALA A 87 20.92 13.29 5.47
CA ALA A 87 22.38 13.39 5.36
C ALA A 87 23.05 12.30 6.23
N PRO A 88 24.32 11.94 5.98
CA PRO A 88 25.01 10.87 6.74
C PRO A 88 25.07 11.06 8.27
N ASP A 89 24.95 12.30 8.75
CA ASP A 89 24.95 12.72 10.15
C ASP A 89 23.56 13.16 10.65
N PHE A 90 22.51 12.85 9.90
CA PHE A 90 21.14 13.23 10.20
C PHE A 90 20.58 12.48 11.42
N ASP A 91 20.19 13.23 12.45
CA ASP A 91 19.32 12.74 13.51
C ASP A 91 17.86 13.15 13.16
N PRO A 92 16.96 12.19 12.87
CA PRO A 92 15.56 12.48 12.55
C PRO A 92 14.80 13.18 13.68
N TYR A 93 15.29 13.10 14.92
CA TYR A 93 14.61 13.65 16.09
C TYR A 93 15.14 15.03 16.54
N ASP A 94 16.27 15.49 15.98
CA ASP A 94 16.90 16.79 16.31
C ASP A 94 16.98 17.74 15.10
N THR A 95 16.42 17.35 13.95
CA THR A 95 16.44 18.15 12.73
C THR A 95 15.06 18.73 12.41
N PRO A 96 14.94 20.04 12.10
CA PRO A 96 13.68 20.63 11.63
C PRO A 96 13.18 19.94 10.36
N LEU A 97 11.97 19.39 10.43
CA LEU A 97 11.33 18.71 9.31
C LEU A 97 10.70 19.74 8.36
N VAL A 98 11.16 19.75 7.11
CA VAL A 98 10.59 20.57 6.03
C VAL A 98 10.00 19.61 5.00
N GLU A 99 8.68 19.54 4.92
CA GLU A 99 7.99 18.73 3.92
C GLU A 99 8.37 19.18 2.51
N GLN A 100 8.35 18.26 1.54
CA GLN A 100 8.59 18.57 0.13
C GLN A 100 7.25 18.94 -0.55
N PRO A 101 6.85 20.22 -0.59
CA PRO A 101 5.48 20.61 -0.96
C PRO A 101 5.15 20.37 -2.45
N ASP A 102 6.18 20.23 -3.29
CA ASP A 102 6.02 20.00 -4.71
C ASP A 102 5.45 18.59 -5.01
N TYR A 103 5.60 17.65 -4.06
CA TYR A 103 5.24 16.25 -4.24
C TYR A 103 4.39 15.68 -3.10
N TRP A 104 4.55 16.18 -1.88
CA TRP A 104 3.85 15.70 -0.69
C TRP A 104 2.77 16.67 -0.24
N LYS A 105 1.55 16.16 -0.01
CA LYS A 105 0.42 16.96 0.47
C LYS A 105 0.24 16.81 1.97
N GLU A 106 -0.34 17.84 2.59
CA GLU A 106 -0.70 17.80 4.01
C GLU A 106 -1.59 16.58 4.31
N GLY A 107 -1.31 15.90 5.43
CA GLY A 107 -2.06 14.71 5.85
C GLY A 107 -1.80 13.45 5.00
N TRP A 108 -0.87 13.46 4.06
CA TRP A 108 -0.41 12.24 3.42
C TRP A 108 0.52 11.45 4.34
N GLN A 109 0.25 10.15 4.46
CA GLN A 109 1.04 9.21 5.25
C GLN A 109 1.51 8.06 4.35
N LEU A 110 2.82 7.81 4.33
CA LEU A 110 3.39 6.62 3.70
C LEU A 110 2.94 5.38 4.49
N ILE A 111 2.36 4.38 3.83
CA ILE A 111 1.83 3.17 4.47
C ILE A 111 2.43 1.88 3.90
N ALA A 112 2.97 1.93 2.69
CA ALA A 112 3.64 0.81 2.05
C ALA A 112 4.64 1.29 0.99
N LEU A 113 5.52 0.39 0.58
CA LEU A 113 6.47 0.58 -0.52
C LEU A 113 6.31 -0.56 -1.52
N HIS A 114 6.03 -0.25 -2.79
CA HIS A 114 5.97 -1.25 -3.86
C HIS A 114 7.23 -1.13 -4.71
N ASN A 115 8.14 -2.10 -4.60
CA ASN A 115 9.46 -2.05 -5.23
C ASN A 115 10.22 -0.75 -4.93
N GLY A 116 10.12 -0.26 -3.68
CA GLY A 116 10.69 1.01 -3.25
C GLY A 116 9.86 2.25 -3.63
N GLU A 117 8.71 2.10 -4.29
CA GLU A 117 7.87 3.23 -4.69
C GLU A 117 6.73 3.49 -3.69
N PRO A 118 6.40 4.75 -3.38
CA PRO A 118 5.51 5.10 -2.28
C PRO A 118 4.04 4.75 -2.54
N VAL A 119 3.43 4.09 -1.55
CA VAL A 119 1.98 3.95 -1.40
C VAL A 119 1.53 4.77 -0.19
N ILE A 120 0.60 5.68 -0.43
CA ILE A 120 0.30 6.82 0.44
C ILE A 120 -1.20 6.84 0.78
N ALA A 121 -1.52 6.98 2.06
CA ALA A 121 -2.88 7.22 2.54
C ALA A 121 -3.11 8.71 2.76
N SER A 122 -4.22 9.25 2.23
CA SER A 122 -4.65 10.62 2.51
C SER A 122 -5.53 10.68 3.75
N THR A 123 -4.96 11.07 4.88
CA THR A 123 -5.60 10.90 6.21
C THR A 123 -6.60 11.99 6.57
N HIS A 124 -6.60 13.11 5.85
CA HIS A 124 -7.55 14.22 6.05
C HIS A 124 -8.82 14.06 5.23
N GLU A 125 -8.82 13.15 4.26
CA GLU A 125 -9.95 12.89 3.36
C GLU A 125 -10.84 11.76 3.89
N ALA A 126 -12.15 11.88 3.66
CA ALA A 126 -13.12 10.88 4.12
C ALA A 126 -12.86 9.51 3.46
N GLY A 127 -12.85 8.45 4.26
CA GLY A 127 -12.61 7.08 3.78
C GLY A 127 -11.12 6.76 3.57
N THR A 128 -10.21 7.72 3.78
CA THR A 128 -8.77 7.56 3.59
C THR A 128 -8.41 7.03 2.19
N PRO A 129 -8.62 7.81 1.12
CA PRO A 129 -8.20 7.44 -0.23
C PRO A 129 -6.70 7.10 -0.29
N VAL A 130 -6.34 6.20 -1.21
CA VAL A 130 -4.96 5.73 -1.37
C VAL A 130 -4.40 6.19 -2.70
N TYR A 131 -3.18 6.67 -2.65
CA TYR A 131 -2.39 7.16 -3.78
C TYR A 131 -1.13 6.32 -3.93
N ALA A 132 -0.61 6.22 -5.14
CA ALA A 132 0.68 5.60 -5.41
C ALA A 132 1.45 6.44 -6.43
N GLY A 133 2.74 6.63 -6.22
CA GLY A 133 3.57 7.47 -7.08
C GLY A 133 4.92 6.81 -7.34
N TYR A 134 5.58 7.24 -8.40
CA TYR A 134 7.00 6.96 -8.61
C TYR A 134 7.83 8.09 -7.99
N GLU A 135 9.07 7.83 -7.59
CA GLU A 135 9.97 8.80 -6.92
C GLU A 135 10.01 10.20 -7.55
N SER A 136 9.81 10.31 -8.88
CA SER A 136 9.90 11.57 -9.63
C SER A 136 8.55 12.15 -10.11
N GLY A 137 7.42 11.56 -9.69
CA GLY A 137 6.08 11.92 -10.17
C GLY A 137 5.11 12.30 -9.06
N LEU A 138 4.04 13.02 -9.43
CA LEU A 138 2.91 13.23 -8.54
C LEU A 138 2.20 11.88 -8.28
N PRO A 139 1.99 11.48 -7.02
CA PRO A 139 1.20 10.29 -6.71
C PRO A 139 -0.21 10.38 -7.30
N LEU A 140 -0.63 9.29 -7.92
CA LEU A 140 -1.93 9.14 -8.58
C LEU A 140 -2.86 8.33 -7.68
N PRO A 141 -4.17 8.62 -7.68
CA PRO A 141 -5.12 7.87 -6.88
C PRO A 141 -5.22 6.43 -7.39
N VAL A 142 -5.14 5.46 -6.48
CA VAL A 142 -5.29 4.02 -6.79
C VAL A 142 -6.51 3.41 -6.10
N ALA A 143 -7.11 4.10 -5.12
CA ALA A 143 -8.39 3.72 -4.55
C ALA A 143 -9.09 4.92 -3.86
N ASP A 144 -10.43 4.96 -3.93
CA ASP A 144 -11.24 6.02 -3.29
C ASP A 144 -11.32 5.90 -1.76
N SER A 145 -10.95 4.75 -1.20
CA SER A 145 -10.94 4.52 0.24
C SER A 145 -9.93 3.45 0.63
N PHE A 146 -9.54 3.43 1.89
CA PHE A 146 -8.60 2.44 2.41
C PHE A 146 -9.21 1.03 2.41
N ALA A 147 -10.51 0.90 2.72
CA ALA A 147 -11.21 -0.38 2.60
C ALA A 147 -11.28 -0.86 1.14
N GLY A 148 -11.52 0.06 0.21
CA GLY A 148 -11.48 -0.21 -1.24
C GLY A 148 -10.10 -0.67 -1.69
N PHE A 149 -9.04 -0.01 -1.22
CA PHE A 149 -7.66 -0.38 -1.49
C PHE A 149 -7.31 -1.79 -1.03
N LEU A 150 -7.58 -2.13 0.24
CA LEU A 150 -7.33 -3.47 0.76
C LEU A 150 -8.09 -4.54 -0.02
N THR A 151 -9.34 -4.25 -0.40
CA THR A 151 -10.15 -5.20 -1.18
C THR A 151 -9.63 -5.34 -2.61
N ALA A 152 -9.26 -4.23 -3.26
CA ALA A 152 -8.67 -4.22 -4.59
C ALA A 152 -7.37 -5.05 -4.64
N LEU A 153 -6.46 -4.81 -3.70
CA LEU A 153 -5.24 -5.62 -3.56
C LEU A 153 -5.57 -7.10 -3.32
N GLY A 154 -6.51 -7.40 -2.41
CA GLY A 154 -6.94 -8.77 -2.16
C GLY A 154 -7.52 -9.46 -3.41
N ALA A 155 -8.26 -8.73 -4.24
CA ALA A 155 -8.80 -9.23 -5.50
C ALA A 155 -7.69 -9.51 -6.51
N ALA A 156 -6.72 -8.60 -6.66
CA ALA A 156 -5.55 -8.81 -7.52
C ALA A 156 -4.73 -10.04 -7.10
N LEU A 157 -4.46 -10.19 -5.79
CA LEU A 157 -3.77 -11.36 -5.23
C LEU A 157 -4.55 -12.67 -5.46
N GLN A 158 -5.88 -12.62 -5.40
CA GLN A 158 -6.73 -13.78 -5.66
C GLN A 158 -6.63 -14.24 -7.12
N VAL A 159 -6.53 -13.31 -8.07
CA VAL A 159 -6.28 -13.62 -9.48
C VAL A 159 -4.88 -14.22 -9.63
N GLU A 160 -3.86 -13.55 -9.11
CA GLU A 160 -2.46 -13.95 -9.27
C GLU A 160 -2.12 -15.29 -8.62
N TYR A 161 -2.41 -15.45 -7.33
CA TYR A 161 -2.04 -16.65 -6.57
C TYR A 161 -3.14 -17.71 -6.51
N GLY A 162 -4.38 -17.35 -6.80
CA GLY A 162 -5.50 -18.29 -6.85
C GLY A 162 -5.75 -18.81 -8.26
N GLU A 163 -6.17 -17.92 -9.15
CA GLU A 163 -6.66 -18.28 -10.49
C GLU A 163 -5.52 -18.57 -11.48
N TRP A 164 -4.40 -17.87 -11.33
CA TRP A 164 -3.20 -18.02 -12.14
C TRP A 164 -2.10 -18.85 -11.47
N SER A 165 -2.41 -19.51 -10.34
CA SER A 165 -1.49 -20.44 -9.70
C SER A 165 -1.02 -21.52 -10.66
N GLY A 166 0.29 -21.58 -10.91
CA GLY A 166 0.92 -22.53 -11.83
C GLY A 166 0.70 -22.25 -13.31
N LYS A 167 0.19 -21.06 -13.66
CA LYS A 167 0.11 -20.55 -15.04
C LYS A 167 1.20 -19.51 -15.27
N GLU A 168 1.63 -19.38 -16.51
CA GLU A 168 2.58 -18.35 -16.92
C GLU A 168 1.82 -17.04 -17.22
N ALA A 169 1.88 -16.09 -16.28
CA ALA A 169 1.26 -14.77 -16.42
C ALA A 169 2.21 -13.74 -17.05
N TYR A 170 3.52 -13.95 -16.92
CA TYR A 170 4.57 -13.08 -17.43
C TYR A 170 5.47 -13.88 -18.38
N ASP A 171 5.66 -13.38 -19.59
CA ASP A 171 6.51 -14.02 -20.60
C ASP A 171 7.94 -13.49 -20.44
N GLU A 172 8.87 -14.37 -20.06
CA GLU A 172 10.27 -14.01 -19.81
C GLU A 172 11.08 -13.69 -21.09
N GLU A 173 10.59 -14.07 -22.28
CA GLU A 173 11.26 -13.77 -23.55
C GLU A 173 10.90 -12.39 -24.08
N THR A 174 9.64 -11.99 -23.94
CA THR A 174 9.10 -10.72 -24.41
C THR A 174 9.08 -9.63 -23.33
N PHE A 175 9.20 -10.02 -22.06
CA PHE A 175 9.06 -9.14 -20.90
C PHE A 175 7.67 -8.48 -20.81
N GLU A 176 6.63 -9.20 -21.26
CA GLU A 176 5.25 -8.72 -21.28
C GLU A 176 4.33 -9.59 -20.41
N TRP A 177 3.38 -8.94 -19.75
CA TRP A 177 2.29 -9.64 -19.07
C TRP A 177 1.26 -10.14 -20.10
N SER A 178 0.68 -11.31 -19.82
CA SER A 178 -0.45 -11.83 -20.56
C SER A 178 -1.61 -10.82 -20.54
N ALA A 179 -2.09 -10.44 -21.73
CA ALA A 179 -3.24 -9.54 -21.85
C ALA A 179 -4.50 -10.10 -21.18
N VAL A 180 -4.65 -11.43 -21.15
CA VAL A 180 -5.77 -12.11 -20.47
C VAL A 180 -5.62 -11.94 -18.95
N PHE A 181 -4.42 -12.16 -18.41
CA PHE A 181 -4.14 -11.95 -17.00
C PHE A 181 -4.42 -10.51 -16.57
N LEU A 182 -3.90 -9.53 -17.30
CA LEU A 182 -4.12 -8.12 -16.99
C LEU A 182 -5.60 -7.72 -17.03
N GLN A 183 -6.37 -8.28 -17.97
CA GLN A 183 -7.80 -8.03 -18.05
C GLN A 183 -8.55 -8.64 -16.86
N GLU A 184 -8.21 -9.88 -16.45
CA GLU A 184 -8.83 -10.52 -15.29
C GLU A 184 -8.51 -9.79 -13.97
N VAL A 185 -7.27 -9.30 -13.80
CA VAL A 185 -6.91 -8.42 -12.67
C VAL A 185 -7.72 -7.12 -12.72
N ALA A 186 -7.79 -6.47 -13.88
CA ALA A 186 -8.52 -5.21 -14.03
C ALA A 186 -10.01 -5.39 -13.69
N ASP A 187 -10.64 -6.45 -14.19
CA ASP A 187 -12.05 -6.78 -13.93
C ASP A 187 -12.29 -7.06 -12.44
N ALA A 188 -11.36 -7.75 -11.77
CA ALA A 188 -11.45 -8.06 -10.34
C ALA A 188 -11.27 -6.82 -9.44
N VAL A 189 -10.42 -5.87 -9.85
CA VAL A 189 -10.06 -4.67 -9.07
C VAL A 189 -11.08 -3.53 -9.23
N THR A 190 -11.62 -3.34 -10.44
CA THR A 190 -12.50 -2.21 -10.81
C THR A 190 -13.62 -1.93 -9.79
N PRO A 191 -14.35 -2.94 -9.27
CA PRO A 191 -15.45 -2.69 -8.33
C PRO A 191 -15.04 -2.09 -6.99
N TYR A 192 -13.75 -2.15 -6.65
CA TYR A 192 -13.23 -1.80 -5.32
C TYR A 192 -12.29 -0.59 -5.34
N ALA A 193 -11.44 -0.48 -6.36
CA ALA A 193 -10.58 0.67 -6.54
C ALA A 193 -11.37 1.91 -6.98
N GLY A 194 -12.48 1.73 -7.71
CA GLY A 194 -13.20 2.79 -8.40
C GLY A 194 -12.72 2.92 -9.85
N GLU A 195 -13.67 3.08 -10.77
CA GLU A 195 -13.42 3.05 -12.22
C GLU A 195 -12.38 4.09 -12.66
N GLN A 196 -12.42 5.28 -12.08
CA GLN A 196 -11.48 6.38 -12.33
C GLN A 196 -10.04 6.08 -11.88
N ASN A 197 -9.85 5.13 -10.94
CA ASN A 197 -8.55 4.81 -10.37
C ASN A 197 -7.91 3.57 -11.03
N LEU A 198 -8.68 2.80 -11.81
CA LEU A 198 -8.22 1.54 -12.41
C LEU A 198 -6.94 1.72 -13.23
N ALA A 199 -6.90 2.74 -14.10
CA ALA A 199 -5.74 2.98 -14.96
C ALA A 199 -4.46 3.23 -14.14
N SER A 200 -4.58 3.98 -13.05
CA SER A 200 -3.48 4.28 -12.13
C SER A 200 -3.07 3.06 -11.30
N PHE A 201 -4.04 2.28 -10.82
CA PHE A 201 -3.79 1.02 -10.11
C PHE A 201 -3.02 0.04 -11.00
N MET A 202 -3.54 -0.23 -12.21
CA MET A 202 -2.92 -1.17 -13.15
C MET A 202 -1.53 -0.72 -13.56
N LYS A 203 -1.35 0.57 -13.86
CA LYS A 203 -0.05 1.12 -14.21
C LYS A 203 0.97 0.96 -13.08
N PHE A 204 0.57 1.23 -11.84
CA PHE A 204 1.50 1.20 -10.71
C PHE A 204 1.89 -0.22 -10.30
N PHE A 205 0.93 -1.14 -10.22
CA PHE A 205 1.18 -2.50 -9.73
C PHE A 205 1.59 -3.49 -10.82
N TYR A 206 1.14 -3.29 -12.07
CA TYR A 206 1.34 -4.24 -13.17
C TYR A 206 2.02 -3.61 -14.42
N GLY A 207 2.35 -2.32 -14.37
CA GLY A 207 3.11 -1.63 -15.42
C GLY A 207 4.61 -1.55 -15.17
#